data_AF-A0A970TLV7-F1
#
_entry.id   AF-A0A970TLV7-F1
#
_cell.length_a   1.000
_cell.length_b   1.000
_cell.length_c   1.000
_cell.angle_alpha   90.00
_cell.angle_beta   90.00
_cell.angle_gamma   90.00
#
_symmetry.space_group_name_H-M   'P 1'
#
loop_
_entity.id
_entity.type
_entity.pdbx_description
1 polymer ?
#
loop_
_entity_poly.entity_id
_entity_poly.type
_entity_poly.pdbx_seq_one_letter_code
_entity_poly.pdbx_strand_id
1 'polypeptide(L)'
;MYKLLLVTDRDEVRQAFLKIDNWEEMMFRPVTMIEDVEEAIDYLESHAVDAVGYSIANAPVAPLHQYLNNRPSLPVFQTHKHDDTLRRELMDISRFLGRMHSDDTDEYYDEQTVLNML
;
A
#
# COMPACT_ATOMS: atom_id res chain seq x y z
N MET A 1 9.12 5.34 -5.61
CA MET A 1 8.81 5.27 -4.17
C MET A 1 7.32 5.11 -4.00
N TYR A 2 6.92 4.11 -3.23
CA TYR A 2 5.53 3.71 -3.07
C TYR A 2 4.79 4.61 -2.10
N LYS A 3 3.48 4.80 -2.33
CA LYS A 3 2.54 5.58 -1.54
C LYS A 3 1.67 4.63 -0.74
N LEU A 4 1.73 4.75 0.58
CA LEU A 4 0.92 3.95 1.49
C LEU A 4 -0.23 4.78 2.05
N LEU A 5 -1.40 4.16 2.17
CA LEU A 5 -2.52 4.66 2.94
C LEU A 5 -2.71 3.81 4.20
N LEU A 6 -2.80 4.45 5.36
CA LEU A 6 -3.18 3.85 6.62
C LEU A 6 -4.56 4.39 7.04
N VAL A 7 -5.53 3.50 7.22
CA VAL A 7 -6.88 3.84 7.69
C VAL A 7 -7.04 3.35 9.12
N THR A 8 -6.97 4.24 10.12
CA THR A 8 -7.06 3.84 11.52
C THR A 8 -7.56 4.94 12.45
N ASP A 9 -8.47 4.55 13.35
CA ASP A 9 -8.96 5.34 14.50
C ASP A 9 -8.26 4.95 15.81
N ARG A 10 -7.19 4.13 15.72
CA ARG A 10 -6.45 3.61 16.88
C ARG A 10 -5.17 4.40 17.08
N ASP A 11 -5.12 5.18 18.16
CA ASP A 11 -3.95 5.98 18.51
C ASP A 11 -2.67 5.15 18.60
N GLU A 12 -2.72 3.95 19.19
CA GLU A 12 -1.53 3.10 19.32
C GLU A 12 -0.95 2.66 17.97
N VAL A 13 -1.79 2.55 16.94
CA VAL A 13 -1.35 2.24 15.57
C VAL A 13 -0.78 3.49 14.93
N ARG A 14 -1.47 4.64 15.03
CA ARG A 14 -0.97 5.94 14.51
C ARG A 14 0.41 6.26 15.07
N GLN A 15 0.57 6.15 16.39
CA GLN A 15 1.83 6.41 17.08
C GLN A 15 2.96 5.44 16.67
N ALA A 16 2.65 4.20 16.29
CA ALA A 16 3.66 3.27 15.77
C ALA A 16 4.21 3.75 14.42
N PHE A 17 3.34 4.20 13.50
CA PHE A 17 3.78 4.71 12.20
C PHE A 17 4.48 6.06 12.30
N LEU A 18 4.07 6.95 13.22
CA LEU A 18 4.72 8.25 13.42
C LEU A 18 6.17 8.14 13.95
N LYS A 19 6.54 7.00 14.55
CA LYS A 19 7.91 6.73 15.02
C LYS A 19 8.86 6.31 13.90
N ILE A 20 8.35 6.05 12.71
CA ILE A 20 9.16 5.71 11.55
C ILE A 20 9.67 7.01 10.92
N ASP A 21 10.98 7.18 10.94
CA ASP A 21 11.69 8.33 10.39
C ASP A 21 12.39 8.00 9.06
N ASN A 22 12.67 6.72 8.79
CA ASN A 22 13.44 6.26 7.64
C ASN A 22 12.57 5.67 6.51
N TRP A 23 11.48 6.36 6.13
CA TRP A 23 10.56 5.91 5.06
C TRP A 23 11.27 5.68 3.72
N GLU A 24 12.21 6.54 3.37
CA GLU A 24 12.89 6.50 2.07
C GLU A 24 13.77 5.24 1.91
N GLU A 25 14.41 4.78 3.00
CA GLU A 25 15.22 3.55 3.01
C GLU A 25 14.37 2.31 2.72
N MET A 26 13.07 2.39 3.02
CA MET A 26 12.10 1.32 2.74
C MET A 26 11.38 1.51 1.39
N MET A 27 11.82 2.48 0.58
CA MET A 27 11.24 2.85 -0.73
C MET A 27 9.83 3.45 -0.66
N PHE A 28 9.43 3.97 0.50
CA PHE A 28 8.12 4.57 0.71
C PHE A 28 8.19 6.10 0.81
N ARG A 29 7.12 6.76 0.37
CA ARG A 29 6.81 8.11 0.83
C ARG A 29 6.28 8.06 2.27
N PRO A 30 6.33 9.16 3.02
CA PRO A 30 5.63 9.26 4.30
C PRO A 30 4.19 8.79 4.15
N VAL A 31 3.76 7.92 5.06
CA VAL A 31 2.43 7.30 5.03
C VAL A 31 1.33 8.37 5.14
N THR A 32 0.28 8.24 4.33
CA THR A 32 -0.93 9.04 4.50
C THR A 32 -1.83 8.36 5.52
N MET A 33 -2.28 9.08 6.55
CA MET A 33 -3.14 8.52 7.61
C MET A 33 -4.52 9.15 7.58
N ILE A 34 -5.56 8.33 7.52
CA ILE A 34 -6.96 8.75 7.55
C ILE A 34 -7.66 7.98 8.68
N GLU A 35 -8.50 8.66 9.45
CA GLU A 35 -9.21 8.05 10.59
C GLU A 35 -10.57 7.47 10.18
N ASP A 36 -11.23 8.14 9.24
CA ASP A 36 -12.58 7.81 8.81
C ASP A 36 -12.61 6.88 7.59
N VAL A 37 -13.59 5.99 7.56
CA VAL A 37 -13.74 4.99 6.49
C VAL A 37 -14.26 5.62 5.20
N GLU A 38 -15.20 6.56 5.28
CA GLU A 38 -15.75 7.24 4.09
C GLU A 38 -14.70 8.15 3.47
N GLU A 39 -13.98 8.92 4.30
CA GLU A 39 -12.86 9.75 3.85
C GLU A 39 -11.76 8.90 3.17
N ALA A 40 -11.47 7.71 3.70
CA ALA A 40 -10.49 6.81 3.09
C ALA A 40 -10.95 6.31 1.71
N ILE A 41 -12.23 6.02 1.54
CA ILE A 41 -12.80 5.62 0.25
C ILE A 41 -12.71 6.78 -0.76
N ASP A 42 -13.12 7.98 -0.38
CA ASP A 42 -13.04 9.19 -1.22
C ASP A 42 -11.58 9.50 -1.62
N TYR A 43 -10.64 9.31 -0.69
CA TYR A 43 -9.22 9.46 -0.96
C TYR A 43 -8.73 8.44 -1.99
N LEU A 44 -9.14 7.17 -1.87
CA LEU A 44 -8.79 6.10 -2.82
C LEU A 44 -9.42 6.27 -4.21
N GLU A 45 -10.48 7.07 -4.35
CA GLU A 45 -11.06 7.41 -5.66
C GLU A 45 -10.28 8.53 -6.37
N SER A 46 -9.70 9.44 -5.58
CA SER A 46 -9.04 10.65 -6.09
C SER A 46 -7.51 10.53 -6.16
N HIS A 47 -6.92 9.58 -5.42
CA HIS A 47 -5.48 9.41 -5.30
C HIS A 47 -5.05 7.97 -5.57
N ALA A 48 -4.07 7.81 -6.47
CA ALA A 48 -3.39 6.54 -6.64
C ALA A 48 -2.48 6.25 -5.42
N VAL A 49 -2.72 5.11 -4.79
CA VAL A 49 -1.91 4.54 -3.71
C VAL A 49 -1.46 3.14 -4.12
N ASP A 50 -0.31 2.72 -3.61
CA ASP A 50 0.31 1.44 -4.00
C ASP A 50 -0.06 0.31 -3.02
N ALA A 51 -0.36 0.63 -1.76
CA ALA A 51 -0.90 -0.34 -0.81
C ALA A 51 -1.72 0.35 0.31
N VAL A 52 -2.62 -0.41 0.93
CA VAL A 52 -3.52 0.07 1.99
C VAL A 52 -3.40 -0.81 3.24
N GLY A 53 -3.30 -0.21 4.42
CA GLY A 53 -3.41 -0.91 5.69
C GLY A 53 -4.56 -0.30 6.48
N TYR A 54 -5.31 -1.12 7.22
CA TYR A 54 -6.38 -0.61 8.07
C TYR A 54 -6.42 -1.29 9.45
N SER A 55 -6.84 -0.52 10.45
CA SER A 55 -7.08 -0.98 11.83
C SER A 55 -8.15 -0.09 12.45
N ILE A 56 -9.41 -0.52 12.41
CA ILE A 56 -10.55 0.27 12.87
C ILE A 56 -11.19 -0.42 14.07
N ALA A 57 -11.40 0.33 15.15
CA ALA A 57 -11.97 -0.16 16.39
C ALA A 57 -13.43 0.30 16.59
N ASN A 58 -13.75 1.55 16.22
CA ASN A 58 -15.00 2.21 16.59
C ASN A 58 -15.92 2.52 15.40
N ALA A 59 -15.52 2.21 14.16
CA ALA A 59 -16.30 2.46 12.95
C ALA A 59 -16.56 1.17 12.15
N PRO A 60 -17.63 1.11 11.35
CA PRO A 60 -17.92 -0.06 10.51
C PRO A 60 -16.92 -0.16 9.36
N VAL A 61 -16.10 -1.22 9.35
CA VAL A 61 -15.07 -1.45 8.32
C VAL A 61 -15.64 -2.11 7.04
N ALA A 62 -16.88 -2.58 7.06
CA ALA A 62 -17.50 -3.31 5.95
C ALA A 62 -17.48 -2.54 4.60
N PRO A 63 -17.74 -1.22 4.54
CA PRO A 63 -17.63 -0.46 3.30
C PRO A 63 -16.22 -0.48 2.71
N LEU A 64 -15.19 -0.29 3.55
CA LEU A 64 -13.79 -0.34 3.12
C LEU A 64 -13.42 -1.73 2.59
N HIS A 65 -13.84 -2.80 3.29
CA HIS A 65 -13.62 -4.17 2.81
C HIS A 65 -14.27 -4.42 1.45
N GLN A 66 -15.53 -4.01 1.28
CA GLN A 66 -16.24 -4.17 0.02
C GLN A 66 -15.54 -3.41 -1.12
N TYR A 67 -15.08 -2.19 -0.83
CA TYR A 67 -14.34 -1.39 -1.80
C TYR A 67 -13.02 -2.05 -2.20
N LEU A 68 -12.23 -2.54 -1.25
CA LEU A 68 -10.94 -3.21 -1.51
C LEU A 68 -11.14 -4.56 -2.23
N ASN A 69 -12.19 -5.32 -1.92
CA ASN A 69 -12.52 -6.56 -2.62
C ASN A 69 -12.83 -6.34 -4.11
N ASN A 70 -13.34 -5.16 -4.48
CA ASN A 70 -13.56 -4.79 -5.87
C ASN A 70 -12.27 -4.34 -6.59
N ARG A 71 -11.14 -4.27 -5.88
CA ARG A 71 -9.82 -3.86 -6.40
C ARG A 71 -8.72 -4.86 -5.99
N PRO A 72 -8.77 -6.09 -6.52
CA PRO A 72 -7.84 -7.16 -6.12
C PRO A 72 -6.36 -6.85 -6.43
N SER A 73 -6.08 -5.88 -7.31
CA SER A 73 -4.72 -5.41 -7.61
C SER A 73 -4.13 -4.49 -6.54
N LEU A 74 -4.94 -3.98 -5.60
CA LEU A 74 -4.46 -3.09 -4.53
C LEU A 74 -4.13 -3.91 -3.28
N PRO A 75 -2.84 -4.16 -2.97
CA PRO A 75 -2.47 -4.98 -1.82
C PRO A 75 -2.87 -4.35 -0.50
N VAL A 76 -3.28 -5.23 0.41
CA VAL A 76 -3.61 -4.89 1.79
C VAL A 76 -2.53 -5.41 2.72
N PHE A 77 -1.98 -4.54 3.58
CA PHE A 77 -0.94 -4.90 4.55
C PHE A 77 -1.45 -4.91 5.99
N GLN A 78 -0.79 -5.69 6.85
CA GLN A 78 -1.16 -5.77 8.26
C GLN A 78 -0.64 -4.59 9.05
N THR A 79 -1.47 -4.09 9.96
CA THR A 79 -1.06 -3.02 10.88
C THR A 79 -0.56 -3.62 12.19
N HIS A 80 0.52 -3.08 12.71
CA HIS A 80 1.10 -3.52 13.97
C HIS A 80 1.37 -2.35 14.91
N LYS A 81 1.17 -2.59 16.21
CA LYS A 81 1.44 -1.62 17.28
C LYS A 81 2.90 -1.63 17.77
N HIS A 82 3.66 -2.67 17.41
CA HIS A 82 5.07 -2.79 17.78
C HIS A 82 5.97 -2.49 16.57
N ASP A 83 7.00 -1.69 16.80
CA ASP A 83 7.89 -1.15 15.76
C ASP A 83 8.57 -2.26 14.95
N ASP A 84 9.19 -3.26 15.60
CA ASP A 84 9.90 -4.34 14.90
C ASP A 84 8.99 -5.12 13.93
N THR A 85 7.76 -5.43 14.36
CA THR A 85 6.79 -6.14 13.52
C THR A 85 6.26 -5.26 12.40
N LEU A 86 6.07 -3.96 12.66
CA LEU A 86 5.61 -3.01 11.66
C LEU A 86 6.67 -2.81 10.56
N ARG A 87 7.93 -2.60 10.95
CA ARG A 87 9.05 -2.45 9.99
C ARG A 87 9.21 -3.68 9.12
N ARG A 88 9.09 -4.87 9.71
CA ARG A 88 9.14 -6.12 8.95
C ARG A 88 8.04 -6.22 7.90
N GLU A 89 6.80 -5.95 8.29
CA GLU A 89 5.67 -5.93 7.37
C GLU A 89 5.87 -4.92 6.23
N LEU A 90 6.33 -3.70 6.54
CA LEU A 90 6.62 -2.68 5.52
C LEU A 90 7.70 -3.13 4.54
N MET A 91 8.77 -3.78 5.02
CA MET A 91 9.80 -4.34 4.13
C MET A 91 9.25 -5.45 3.23
N ASP A 92 8.37 -6.31 3.77
CA ASP A 92 7.75 -7.39 3.00
C ASP A 92 6.82 -6.82 1.91
N ILE A 93 6.06 -5.76 2.21
CA ILE A 93 5.24 -5.03 1.23
C ILE A 93 6.09 -4.34 0.16
N SER A 94 7.19 -3.69 0.55
CA SER A 94 8.10 -3.03 -0.39
C SER A 94 8.65 -4.02 -1.42
N ARG A 95 9.03 -5.22 -0.97
CA ARG A 95 9.48 -6.32 -1.84
C ARG A 95 8.36 -6.86 -2.71
N PHE A 96 7.15 -7.00 -2.16
CA PHE A 96 5.99 -7.48 -2.91
C PHE A 96 5.62 -6.52 -4.05
N LEU A 97 5.54 -5.21 -3.76
CA LEU A 97 5.31 -4.17 -4.76
C LEU A 97 6.42 -4.17 -5.81
N GLY A 98 7.69 -4.29 -5.39
CA GLY A 98 8.83 -4.41 -6.30
C GLY A 98 8.70 -5.56 -7.29
N ARG A 99 8.19 -6.72 -6.87
CA ARG A 99 7.95 -7.86 -7.76
C ARG A 99 6.77 -7.62 -8.69
N MET A 100 5.65 -7.14 -8.16
CA MET A 100 4.46 -6.85 -8.97
C MET A 100 4.78 -5.88 -10.12
N HIS A 101 5.53 -4.81 -9.83
CA HIS A 101 5.95 -3.87 -10.86
C HIS A 101 7.03 -4.41 -11.81
N SER A 102 7.86 -5.37 -11.37
CA SER A 102 8.87 -5.98 -12.25
C SER A 102 8.20 -6.88 -13.29
N ASP A 103 7.18 -7.64 -12.89
CA ASP A 103 6.41 -8.50 -13.79
C ASP A 103 5.64 -7.68 -14.85
N ASP A 104 5.15 -6.49 -14.53
CA ASP A 104 4.50 -5.57 -15.49
C ASP A 104 5.47 -4.98 -16.53
N THR A 105 6.78 -4.94 -16.24
CA THR A 105 7.80 -4.35 -17.13
C THR A 105 8.48 -5.33 -18.07
N ASP A 106 8.30 -6.64 -17.88
CA ASP A 106 8.95 -7.67 -18.70
C ASP A 106 8.19 -7.99 -20.01
N GLU A 107 7.08 -7.29 -20.28
CA GLU A 107 6.27 -7.43 -21.50
C GLU A 107 6.49 -6.29 -22.52
N TYR A 108 7.71 -5.74 -22.60
CA TYR A 108 8.16 -5.06 -23.82
C TYR A 108 8.88 -6.07 -24.71
N TYR A 109 8.09 -6.94 -25.36
CA TYR A 109 8.58 -7.67 -26.53
C TYR A 109 8.99 -6.64 -27.58
N ASP A 110 10.28 -6.57 -27.87
CA ASP A 110 10.87 -5.70 -28.88
C ASP A 110 10.35 -6.12 -30.26
N GLU A 111 9.22 -5.53 -30.67
CA GLU A 111 8.52 -5.79 -31.94
C GLU A 111 9.43 -5.52 -33.17
N GLN A 112 10.58 -4.88 -32.97
CA GLN A 112 11.56 -4.57 -34.01
C GLN A 112 12.57 -5.70 -34.24
N THR A 113 12.67 -6.70 -33.37
CA THR A 113 13.66 -7.80 -33.53
C THR A 113 13.17 -8.92 -34.45
N VAL A 114 11.86 -9.04 -34.69
CA VAL A 114 11.29 -10.11 -35.54
C VAL A 114 11.35 -9.84 -37.05
N LEU A 115 11.80 -8.66 -37.51
CA LEU A 115 11.79 -8.30 -38.94
C LEU A 115 13.13 -8.47 -39.66
N ASN A 116 14.18 -8.93 -39.00
CA ASN A 116 15.50 -9.18 -39.62
C ASN A 116 15.84 -10.66 -39.86
N MET A 117 14.83 -11.53 -39.83
CA MET A 117 14.98 -12.97 -40.11
C MET A 117 14.06 -13.46 -41.24
N LEU A 118 13.95 -12.67 -42.31
CA LEU A 118 13.44 -13.11 -43.61
C LEU A 118 14.43 -12.74 -44.73
#